data_AF-A0A8S3H4S8-F1
#
_entry.id   AF-A0A8S3H4S8-F1
#
_cell.length_a   1.000
_cell.length_b   1.000
_cell.length_c   1.000
_cell.angle_alpha   90.00
_cell.angle_beta   90.00
_cell.angle_gamma   90.00
#
_symmetry.space_group_name_H-M   'P 1'
#
loop_
_entity.id
_entity.type
_entity.pdbx_description
1 polymer ?
#
loop_
_entity_poly.entity_id
_entity_poly.type
_entity_poly.pdbx_seq_one_letter_code
_entity_poly.pdbx_strand_id
1 'polypeptide(L)'
;YSVRHNYFDEPILARFIKFHPIQWQSHPSLRVEIIGCQECKQYLGLPPYGKISASTSWPYRRHASCQPEDGYLMSNKGWCSRKRYKTDQWLEFDLGHPSIVTSLITKGRGDTLQDQWVTKYKVSFSNDTRLWVYYKDKAQIEPKEFAANNDRDSERIHFLNEPFFARFVRLHPTEWHNHVSMRAAILGCPHQGSCFPGYFRVNSEAQCVENMAYKKQTWTNDRNRRQQQNNAVGELKFRSARETNGDPSLAVDGLEESLDWSKCATIDNYFVRKPLWMVDLGRETDVAGVMLRTWHGNNK
;
A
#
# COMPACT_ATOMS: atom_id res chain seq x y z
N TYR A 1 44.50 1.30 -16.46
CA TYR A 1 43.61 0.37 -15.74
C TYR A 1 42.85 -0.45 -16.75
N SER A 2 42.88 -1.78 -16.65
CA SER A 2 42.06 -2.66 -17.50
C SER A 2 40.89 -3.18 -16.68
N VAL A 3 39.66 -2.94 -17.13
CA VAL A 3 38.47 -3.55 -16.53
C VAL A 3 38.28 -4.94 -17.15
N ARG A 4 38.07 -5.96 -16.31
CA ARG A 4 37.70 -7.30 -16.75
C ARG A 4 36.22 -7.52 -16.43
N HIS A 5 35.44 -7.79 -17.46
CA HIS A 5 34.03 -8.17 -17.33
C HIS A 5 33.95 -9.69 -17.35
N ASN A 6 33.27 -10.27 -16.36
CA ASN A 6 32.94 -11.68 -16.32
C ASN A 6 31.42 -11.80 -16.23
N TYR A 7 30.85 -12.64 -17.08
CA TYR A 7 29.41 -12.89 -17.10
C TYR A 7 29.15 -14.30 -16.59
N PHE A 8 28.01 -14.48 -15.93
CA PHE A 8 27.50 -15.80 -15.63
C PHE A 8 26.72 -16.31 -16.84
N ASP A 9 26.87 -17.59 -17.16
CA ASP A 9 26.09 -18.23 -18.23
C ASP A 9 24.59 -18.19 -17.93
N GLU A 10 24.24 -18.31 -16.63
CA GLU A 10 22.89 -18.13 -16.11
C GLU A 10 22.87 -17.10 -14.97
N PRO A 11 21.81 -16.26 -14.89
CA PRO A 11 21.69 -15.29 -13.81
C PRO A 11 21.56 -15.98 -12.45
N ILE A 12 22.32 -15.51 -11.46
CA ILE A 12 22.30 -16.07 -10.10
C ILE A 12 21.41 -15.21 -9.20
N LEU A 13 20.44 -15.83 -8.54
CA LEU A 13 19.61 -15.19 -7.52
C LEU A 13 20.23 -15.43 -6.12
N ALA A 14 20.82 -14.39 -5.53
CA ALA A 14 21.48 -14.48 -4.23
C ALA A 14 21.36 -13.19 -3.41
N ARG A 15 21.28 -13.34 -2.08
CA ARG A 15 21.39 -12.21 -1.13
C ARG A 15 22.85 -11.87 -0.79
N PHE A 16 23.73 -12.86 -0.81
CA PHE A 16 25.14 -12.70 -0.46
C PHE A 16 26.01 -13.29 -1.57
N ILE A 17 26.95 -12.50 -2.07
CA ILE A 17 27.95 -12.91 -3.05
C ILE A 17 29.31 -12.82 -2.37
N LYS A 18 30.07 -13.92 -2.41
CA LYS A 18 31.40 -13.99 -1.82
C LYS A 18 32.44 -14.23 -2.90
N PHE A 19 33.43 -13.35 -2.97
CA PHE A 19 34.57 -13.50 -3.88
C PHE A 19 35.68 -14.26 -3.16
N HIS A 20 36.19 -15.30 -3.80
CA HIS A 20 37.31 -16.10 -3.31
C HIS A 20 38.47 -15.99 -4.32
N PRO A 21 39.43 -15.07 -4.12
CA PRO A 21 40.59 -14.96 -5.00
C PRO A 21 41.43 -16.24 -4.95
N ILE A 22 41.63 -16.87 -6.11
CA ILE A 22 42.40 -18.13 -6.21
C ILE A 22 43.88 -17.82 -6.52
N GLN A 23 44.13 -16.81 -7.35
CA GLN A 23 45.46 -16.37 -7.75
C GLN A 23 45.53 -14.84 -7.75
N TRP A 24 46.70 -14.28 -7.46
CA TRP A 24 46.94 -12.84 -7.41
C TRP A 24 48.39 -12.52 -7.74
N GLN A 25 48.68 -11.25 -8.05
CA GLN A 25 50.03 -10.74 -8.22
C GLN A 25 50.41 -9.88 -7.01
N SER A 26 51.49 -10.22 -6.32
CA SER A 26 51.97 -9.59 -5.08
C SER A 26 50.99 -9.72 -3.90
N HIS A 27 49.84 -9.05 -3.94
CA HIS A 27 48.81 -9.10 -2.90
C HIS A 27 47.40 -9.22 -3.50
N PRO A 28 46.50 -10.01 -2.90
CA PRO A 28 45.11 -10.09 -3.35
C PRO A 28 44.43 -8.73 -3.14
N SER A 29 44.13 -8.05 -4.25
CA SER A 29 43.51 -6.73 -4.27
C SER A 29 42.41 -6.71 -5.32
N LEU A 30 41.22 -6.23 -4.95
CA LEU A 30 40.06 -6.28 -5.82
C LEU A 30 39.19 -5.02 -5.65
N ARG A 31 38.78 -4.42 -6.77
CA ARG A 31 37.70 -3.43 -6.87
C ARG A 31 36.65 -4.02 -7.79
N VAL A 32 35.44 -4.23 -7.29
CA VAL A 32 34.34 -4.86 -8.03
C VAL A 32 33.12 -3.97 -8.04
N GLU A 33 32.40 -4.02 -9.15
CA GLU A 33 31.01 -3.60 -9.25
C GLU A 33 30.19 -4.81 -9.71
N ILE A 34 29.05 -5.05 -9.07
CA ILE A 34 28.16 -6.17 -9.40
C ILE A 34 27.06 -5.62 -10.30
N ILE A 35 26.95 -6.19 -11.50
CA ILE A 35 25.93 -5.82 -12.48
C ILE A 35 24.81 -6.86 -12.41
N GLY A 36 23.58 -6.39 -12.21
CA GLY A 36 22.40 -7.25 -12.17
C GLY A 36 21.12 -6.44 -12.14
N CYS A 37 19.98 -7.12 -12.25
CA CYS A 37 18.65 -6.55 -12.06
C CYS A 37 18.07 -7.01 -10.73
N GLN A 38 17.19 -6.18 -10.16
CA GLN A 38 16.31 -6.62 -9.09
C GLN A 38 14.90 -6.51 -9.65
N GLU A 39 14.14 -7.59 -9.54
CA GLU A 39 12.72 -7.57 -9.85
C GLU A 39 11.98 -6.67 -8.86
N CYS A 40 10.76 -6.23 -9.19
CA CYS A 40 9.91 -5.49 -8.27
C CYS A 40 10.50 -4.11 -7.83
N LYS A 41 10.88 -3.28 -8.82
CA LYS A 41 11.50 -1.94 -8.67
C LYS A 41 10.64 -0.78 -9.19
N GLN A 42 9.34 -0.97 -9.33
CA GLN A 42 8.44 0.06 -9.84
C GLN A 42 8.19 1.16 -8.79
N TYR A 43 8.09 2.42 -9.22
CA TYR A 43 7.65 3.52 -8.36
C TYR A 43 6.18 3.32 -7.97
N LEU A 44 5.91 3.31 -6.66
CA LEU A 44 4.57 3.17 -6.08
C LEU A 44 4.12 4.47 -5.40
N GLY A 45 2.82 4.63 -5.19
CA GLY A 45 2.25 5.78 -4.48
C GLY A 45 2.20 7.08 -5.29
N LEU A 46 2.17 6.96 -6.62
CA LEU A 46 1.99 8.09 -7.54
C LEU A 46 0.57 8.09 -8.15
N PRO A 47 0.03 9.27 -8.53
CA PRO A 47 -1.24 9.37 -9.25
C PRO A 47 -1.28 8.49 -10.52
N PRO A 48 -2.45 7.97 -10.94
CA PRO A 48 -3.78 8.32 -10.44
C PRO A 48 -4.23 7.55 -9.19
N TYR A 49 -3.56 6.44 -8.85
CA TYR A 49 -4.00 5.53 -7.77
C TYR A 49 -3.37 5.85 -6.42
N GLY A 50 -2.13 6.33 -6.43
CA GLY A 50 -1.41 6.68 -5.22
C GLY A 50 -1.66 8.12 -4.77
N LYS A 51 -1.59 8.34 -3.47
CA LYS A 51 -1.73 9.65 -2.84
C LYS A 51 -0.66 9.85 -1.78
N ILE A 52 -0.16 11.07 -1.68
CA ILE A 52 0.80 11.45 -0.64
C ILE A 52 0.08 12.32 0.38
N SER A 53 0.22 12.00 1.66
CA SER A 53 -0.34 12.75 2.78
C SER A 53 0.73 12.93 3.87
N ALA A 54 0.50 13.81 4.85
CA ALA A 54 1.47 14.01 5.92
C ALA A 54 0.80 14.39 7.24
N SER A 55 1.54 14.24 8.34
CA SER A 55 1.11 14.63 9.69
C SER A 55 0.77 16.12 9.77
N THR A 56 1.68 16.95 9.25
CA THR A 56 1.51 18.39 9.15
C THR A 56 2.26 18.90 7.91
N SER A 57 1.77 20.00 7.35
CA SER A 57 2.45 20.73 6.27
C SER A 57 2.42 22.22 6.55
N TRP A 58 3.32 22.96 5.92
CA TRP A 58 3.25 24.42 5.95
C TRP A 58 1.93 24.91 5.32
N PRO A 59 1.31 25.98 5.88
CA PRO A 59 0.09 26.53 5.31
C PRO A 59 0.28 26.86 3.84
N TYR A 60 -0.63 26.37 3.01
CA TYR A 60 -0.58 26.63 1.58
C TYR A 60 -0.65 28.14 1.32
N ARG A 61 0.31 28.65 0.54
CA ARG A 61 0.27 29.97 -0.08
C ARG A 61 0.49 29.76 -1.58
N ARG A 62 -0.09 30.61 -2.43
CA ARG A 62 0.19 30.56 -3.88
C ARG A 62 1.70 30.56 -4.11
N HIS A 63 2.17 29.64 -4.95
CA HIS A 63 3.59 29.41 -5.26
C HIS A 63 4.47 28.90 -4.10
N ALA A 64 3.90 28.55 -2.95
CA ALA A 64 4.64 27.88 -1.88
C ALA A 64 4.86 26.41 -2.21
N SER A 65 5.91 25.85 -1.61
CA SER A 65 6.19 24.41 -1.56
C SER A 65 5.83 23.87 -0.18
N CYS A 66 6.42 22.75 0.24
CA CYS A 66 6.16 22.12 1.54
C CYS A 66 4.77 21.48 1.68
N GLN A 67 4.05 21.23 0.58
CA GLN A 67 2.86 20.38 0.63
C GLN A 67 3.25 18.89 0.62
N PRO A 68 2.40 17.99 1.14
CA PRO A 68 2.69 16.55 1.11
C PRO A 68 2.94 16.03 -0.32
N GLU A 69 2.17 16.51 -1.30
CA GLU A 69 2.27 16.12 -2.71
C GLU A 69 3.60 16.56 -3.34
N ASP A 70 4.21 17.63 -2.84
CA ASP A 70 5.55 18.07 -3.24
C ASP A 70 6.65 17.12 -2.73
N GLY A 71 6.34 16.24 -1.79
CA GLY A 71 7.25 15.27 -1.18
C GLY A 71 7.56 14.05 -2.05
N TYR A 72 7.09 14.00 -3.30
CA TYR A 72 7.46 12.93 -4.23
C TYR A 72 8.89 13.12 -4.77
N LEU A 73 9.60 12.01 -5.03
CA LEU A 73 11.04 12.01 -5.34
C LEU A 73 11.46 12.93 -6.50
N MET A 74 10.73 12.91 -7.62
CA MET A 74 11.13 13.70 -8.81
C MET A 74 10.70 15.17 -8.72
N SER A 75 10.01 15.56 -7.65
CA SER A 75 9.71 16.97 -7.40
C SER A 75 11.02 17.73 -7.25
N ASN A 76 11.08 18.98 -7.71
CA ASN A 76 12.15 19.88 -7.24
C ASN A 76 11.83 20.43 -5.85
N LYS A 77 10.54 20.50 -5.50
CA LYS A 77 10.07 20.90 -4.17
C LYS A 77 10.19 19.73 -3.18
N GLY A 78 9.82 19.91 -1.93
CA GLY A 78 9.73 18.82 -0.96
C GLY A 78 8.57 19.04 -0.01
N TRP A 79 8.16 17.98 0.68
CA TRP A 79 7.30 18.13 1.86
C TRP A 79 8.11 18.72 3.00
N CYS A 80 7.50 19.60 3.79
CA CYS A 80 8.09 20.11 5.02
C CYS A 80 7.07 20.10 6.15
N SER A 81 7.47 19.61 7.31
CA SER A 81 6.64 19.65 8.51
C SER A 81 6.30 21.10 8.88
N ARG A 82 5.11 21.32 9.44
CA ARG A 82 4.76 22.62 10.04
C ARG A 82 5.58 22.88 11.30
N LYS A 83 5.83 21.83 12.08
CA LYS A 83 6.58 21.91 13.34
C LYS A 83 8.06 21.63 13.07
N ARG A 84 8.91 22.64 13.26
CA ARG A 84 10.33 22.58 12.89
C ARG A 84 11.17 21.56 13.68
N TYR A 85 10.80 21.32 14.95
CA TYR A 85 11.64 20.61 15.90
C TYR A 85 10.94 19.46 16.62
N LYS A 86 10.01 18.78 15.93
CA LYS A 86 9.29 17.66 16.52
C LYS A 86 9.49 16.40 15.69
N THR A 87 9.73 15.30 16.40
CA THR A 87 9.94 13.96 15.85
C THR A 87 8.63 13.20 15.60
N ASP A 88 7.48 13.77 16.00
CA ASP A 88 6.13 13.19 15.81
C ASP A 88 5.55 13.50 14.42
N GLN A 89 6.39 13.46 13.38
CA GLN A 89 6.03 13.83 12.03
C GLN A 89 6.16 12.63 11.09
N TRP A 90 5.29 12.59 10.07
CA TRP A 90 5.33 11.53 9.08
C TRP A 90 4.92 12.03 7.71
N LEU A 91 5.53 11.43 6.68
CA LEU A 91 5.11 11.50 5.28
C LEU A 91 4.55 10.13 4.90
N GLU A 92 3.32 10.10 4.43
CA GLU A 92 2.58 8.88 4.11
C GLU A 92 2.37 8.77 2.60
N PHE A 93 2.62 7.56 2.10
CA PHE A 93 2.31 7.14 0.74
C PHE A 93 1.17 6.12 0.83
N ASP A 94 0.00 6.47 0.31
CA ASP A 94 -1.01 5.50 -0.11
C ASP A 94 -0.58 4.98 -1.48
N LEU A 95 -0.27 3.69 -1.56
CA LEU A 95 0.17 3.03 -2.78
C LEU A 95 -1.00 2.76 -3.73
N GLY A 96 -2.23 3.05 -3.31
CA GLY A 96 -3.48 2.79 -4.03
C GLY A 96 -3.93 1.34 -3.85
N HIS A 97 -3.03 0.41 -4.16
CA HIS A 97 -3.28 -1.03 -4.04
C HIS A 97 -2.23 -1.68 -3.14
N PRO A 98 -2.62 -2.73 -2.39
CA PRO A 98 -1.66 -3.48 -1.60
C PRO A 98 -0.53 -4.04 -2.46
N SER A 99 0.70 -3.70 -2.10
CA SER A 99 1.90 -3.94 -2.91
C SER A 99 3.03 -4.49 -2.04
N ILE A 100 3.98 -5.17 -2.68
CA ILE A 100 5.23 -5.56 -2.03
C ILE A 100 6.19 -4.38 -2.14
N VAL A 101 6.64 -3.88 -0.99
CA VAL A 101 7.62 -2.80 -0.89
C VAL A 101 9.00 -3.39 -0.74
N THR A 102 9.90 -3.09 -1.67
CA THR A 102 11.25 -3.65 -1.73
C THR A 102 12.32 -2.63 -1.39
N SER A 103 12.08 -1.35 -1.64
CA SER A 103 13.07 -0.31 -1.39
C SER A 103 12.44 1.06 -1.14
N LEU A 104 13.22 1.91 -0.49
CA LEU A 104 12.85 3.29 -0.18
C LEU A 104 13.91 4.21 -0.76
N ILE A 105 13.50 5.32 -1.37
CA ILE A 105 14.42 6.35 -1.85
C ILE A 105 14.09 7.65 -1.13
N THR A 106 15.11 8.35 -0.63
CA THR A 106 14.94 9.68 -0.03
C THR A 106 15.90 10.70 -0.65
N LYS A 107 15.49 11.96 -0.67
CA LYS A 107 16.25 13.10 -1.17
C LYS A 107 15.89 14.36 -0.35
N GLY A 108 16.82 15.30 -0.20
CA GLY A 108 16.56 16.58 0.48
C GLY A 108 15.61 17.48 -0.30
N ARG A 109 15.19 18.63 0.24
CA ARG A 109 14.30 19.59 -0.46
C ARG A 109 15.09 20.48 -1.43
N GLY A 110 14.70 20.57 -2.70
CA GLY A 110 15.50 21.26 -3.76
C GLY A 110 15.15 22.71 -4.08
N ASP A 111 13.97 23.22 -3.68
CA ASP A 111 13.45 24.53 -4.10
C ASP A 111 13.81 25.70 -3.17
N THR A 112 14.82 25.52 -2.30
CA THR A 112 15.21 26.50 -1.27
C THR A 112 16.72 26.74 -1.27
N LEU A 113 17.10 27.98 -0.94
CA LEU A 113 18.50 28.37 -0.72
C LEU A 113 19.06 27.81 0.60
N GLN A 114 18.18 27.58 1.59
CA GLN A 114 18.57 26.92 2.83
C GLN A 114 18.48 25.41 2.66
N ASP A 115 19.61 24.76 2.88
CA ASP A 115 19.78 23.32 2.84
C ASP A 115 18.92 22.60 3.88
N GLN A 116 17.98 21.74 3.44
CA GLN A 116 17.02 21.04 4.30
C GLN A 116 16.86 19.58 3.85
N TRP A 117 17.11 18.64 4.76
CA TRP A 117 16.91 17.20 4.51
C TRP A 117 16.74 16.42 5.81
N VAL A 118 16.11 15.26 5.71
CA VAL A 118 16.07 14.26 6.78
C VAL A 118 17.37 13.45 6.75
N THR A 119 17.99 13.26 7.92
CA THR A 119 19.25 12.48 8.08
C THR A 119 18.97 11.08 8.63
N LYS A 120 17.90 10.90 9.41
CA LYS A 120 17.44 9.58 9.87
C LYS A 120 15.93 9.48 9.91
N TYR A 121 15.41 8.29 9.64
CA TYR A 121 13.97 8.01 9.76
C TYR A 121 13.67 6.58 10.16
N LYS A 122 12.45 6.34 10.64
CA LYS A 122 11.84 5.02 10.83
C LYS A 122 10.69 4.82 9.85
N VAL A 123 10.30 3.58 9.62
CA VAL A 123 9.21 3.24 8.69
C VAL A 123 8.13 2.49 9.42
N SER A 124 6.88 2.86 9.19
CA SER A 124 5.73 2.05 9.58
C SER A 124 4.82 1.83 8.40
N PHE A 125 4.11 0.71 8.38
CA PHE A 125 3.20 0.37 7.29
C PHE A 125 1.87 -0.16 7.81
N SER A 126 0.85 -0.07 6.97
CA SER A 126 -0.52 -0.49 7.26
C SER A 126 -1.25 -0.93 5.99
N ASN A 127 -2.29 -1.74 6.16
CA ASN A 127 -3.23 -2.12 5.10
C ASN A 127 -4.65 -1.56 5.32
N ASP A 128 -4.92 -0.96 6.48
CA ASP A 128 -6.25 -0.52 6.89
C ASP A 128 -6.27 0.91 7.51
N THR A 129 -5.13 1.59 7.55
CA THR A 129 -4.87 2.89 8.21
C THR A 129 -5.07 2.91 9.73
N ARG A 130 -5.51 1.81 10.35
CA ARG A 130 -5.83 1.72 11.78
C ARG A 130 -4.68 1.08 12.54
N LEU A 131 -4.24 -0.10 12.09
CA LEU A 131 -3.11 -0.80 12.68
C LEU A 131 -1.85 -0.46 11.90
N TRP A 132 -0.89 0.15 12.58
CA TRP A 132 0.41 0.50 12.03
C TRP A 132 1.50 -0.34 12.67
N VAL A 133 2.32 -0.98 11.84
CA VAL A 133 3.44 -1.81 12.30
C VAL A 133 4.74 -1.15 11.85
N TYR A 134 5.69 -1.00 12.78
CA TYR A 134 7.02 -0.52 12.45
C TYR A 134 7.84 -1.61 11.76
N TYR A 135 8.57 -1.24 10.71
CA TYR A 135 9.51 -2.12 10.05
C TYR A 135 10.69 -2.45 10.99
N LYS A 136 11.08 -3.71 11.00
CA LYS A 136 12.17 -4.27 11.81
C LYS A 136 12.96 -5.26 10.95
N ASP A 137 14.27 -5.30 11.12
CA ASP A 137 15.08 -6.40 10.56
C ASP A 137 14.84 -7.67 11.39
N LYS A 138 14.83 -8.87 10.78
CA LYS A 138 14.52 -10.17 11.45
C LYS A 138 15.25 -10.40 12.78
N ALA A 139 16.46 -9.87 12.93
CA ALA A 139 17.30 -10.06 14.10
C ALA A 139 17.12 -8.97 15.18
N GLN A 140 16.29 -7.95 14.95
CA GLN A 140 16.14 -6.80 15.85
C GLN A 140 14.73 -6.70 16.44
N ILE A 141 14.68 -6.49 17.75
CA ILE A 141 13.43 -6.26 18.50
C ILE A 141 12.94 -4.82 18.27
N GLU A 142 13.86 -3.87 18.15
CA GLU A 142 13.57 -2.46 17.97
C GLU A 142 13.25 -2.10 16.50
N PRO A 143 12.39 -1.09 16.26
CA PRO A 143 12.18 -0.51 14.93
C PRO A 143 13.50 -0.12 14.27
N LYS A 144 13.66 -0.51 13.00
CA LYS A 144 14.85 -0.16 12.22
C LYS A 144 14.90 1.36 12.00
N GLU A 145 16.03 1.95 12.35
CA GLU A 145 16.37 3.31 11.97
C GLU A 145 17.23 3.30 10.69
N PHE A 146 16.81 4.08 9.70
CA PHE A 146 17.48 4.21 8.40
C PHE A 146 18.29 5.51 8.37
N ALA A 147 19.53 5.42 7.86
CA ALA A 147 20.40 6.57 7.63
C ALA A 147 20.14 7.17 6.24
N ALA A 148 19.46 8.31 6.21
CA ALA A 148 18.92 8.96 5.02
C ALA A 148 19.97 9.79 4.28
N ASN A 149 19.71 11.09 4.09
CA ASN A 149 20.52 11.96 3.25
C ASN A 149 21.59 12.69 4.08
N ASN A 150 22.74 12.95 3.45
CA ASN A 150 23.81 13.79 3.98
C ASN A 150 23.92 15.13 3.24
N ASP A 151 23.12 15.32 2.20
CA ASP A 151 23.06 16.51 1.37
C ASP A 151 21.65 16.67 0.78
N ARG A 152 21.45 17.74 0.00
CA ARG A 152 20.16 18.10 -0.58
C ARG A 152 19.80 17.31 -1.85
N ASP A 153 20.78 16.92 -2.65
CA ASP A 153 20.62 16.64 -4.08
C ASP A 153 20.93 15.18 -4.46
N SER A 154 21.68 14.45 -3.63
CA SER A 154 21.98 13.04 -3.80
C SER A 154 20.80 12.18 -3.34
N GLU A 155 20.44 11.20 -4.16
CA GLU A 155 19.45 10.20 -3.81
C GLU A 155 20.05 9.15 -2.89
N ARG A 156 19.34 8.84 -1.80
CA ARG A 156 19.69 7.75 -0.91
C ARG A 156 18.71 6.61 -1.12
N ILE A 157 19.20 5.47 -1.58
CA ILE A 157 18.39 4.26 -1.78
C ILE A 157 18.66 3.28 -0.64
N HIS A 158 17.58 2.79 -0.02
CA HIS A 158 17.60 1.73 0.96
C HIS A 158 16.87 0.50 0.43
N PHE A 159 17.65 -0.54 0.11
CA PHE A 159 17.12 -1.86 -0.17
C PHE A 159 16.72 -2.53 1.14
N LEU A 160 15.47 -2.97 1.23
CA LEU A 160 14.96 -3.62 2.43
C LEU A 160 15.45 -5.07 2.46
N ASN A 161 16.01 -5.47 3.61
CA ASN A 161 16.43 -6.85 3.85
C ASN A 161 15.25 -7.82 3.76
N GLU A 162 14.09 -7.36 4.23
CA GLU A 162 12.84 -8.10 4.23
C GLU A 162 11.80 -7.21 3.56
N PRO A 163 11.53 -7.41 2.26
CA PRO A 163 10.41 -6.76 1.62
C PRO A 163 9.12 -7.01 2.41
N PHE A 164 8.32 -5.98 2.60
CA PHE A 164 7.08 -6.09 3.36
C PHE A 164 5.89 -5.74 2.47
N PHE A 165 4.73 -6.28 2.83
CA PHE A 165 3.50 -6.06 2.11
C PHE A 165 2.69 -4.95 2.78
N ALA A 166 2.30 -3.93 2.01
CA ALA A 166 1.55 -2.79 2.52
C ALA A 166 0.77 -2.07 1.42
N ARG A 167 -0.32 -1.39 1.82
CA ARG A 167 -0.95 -0.33 1.03
C ARG A 167 -0.51 1.06 1.47
N PHE A 168 -0.31 1.27 2.77
CA PHE A 168 0.08 2.57 3.31
C PHE A 168 1.48 2.46 3.92
N VAL A 169 2.35 3.40 3.58
CA VAL A 169 3.72 3.47 4.09
C VAL A 169 3.98 4.85 4.66
N ARG A 170 4.41 4.93 5.92
CA ARG A 170 4.83 6.17 6.57
C ARG A 170 6.33 6.18 6.80
N LEU A 171 6.96 7.26 6.40
CA LEU A 171 8.32 7.63 6.75
C LEU A 171 8.24 8.60 7.94
N HIS A 172 8.90 8.27 9.05
CA HIS A 172 8.92 9.04 10.29
C HIS A 172 10.30 9.64 10.51
N PRO A 173 10.55 10.91 10.17
CA PRO A 173 11.83 11.56 10.42
C PRO A 173 12.19 11.57 11.92
N THR A 174 13.36 11.07 12.25
CA THR A 174 13.90 11.07 13.62
C THR A 174 15.00 12.12 13.80
N GLU A 175 15.78 12.40 12.76
CA GLU A 175 16.80 13.45 12.73
C GLU A 175 16.82 14.15 11.35
N TRP A 176 17.22 15.42 11.32
CA TRP A 176 17.24 16.24 10.10
C TRP A 176 18.27 17.38 10.20
N HIS A 177 18.65 17.91 9.04
CA HIS A 177 19.44 19.13 8.90
C HIS A 177 18.51 20.33 8.66
N ASN A 178 18.65 21.36 9.50
CA ASN A 178 17.88 22.63 9.54
C ASN A 178 16.36 22.50 9.74
N HIS A 179 15.65 21.71 8.94
CA HIS A 179 14.20 21.57 9.00
C HIS A 179 13.75 20.21 8.49
N VAL A 180 12.73 19.61 9.13
CA VAL A 180 12.11 18.35 8.67
C VAL A 180 11.52 18.55 7.28
N SER A 181 12.29 18.18 6.26
CA SER A 181 11.90 18.28 4.87
C SER A 181 12.48 17.12 4.09
N MET A 182 11.68 16.51 3.23
CA MET A 182 12.15 15.39 2.40
C MET A 182 11.32 15.25 1.13
N ARG A 183 11.97 14.65 0.13
CA ARG A 183 11.36 14.00 -1.00
C ARG A 183 11.58 12.49 -0.85
N ALA A 184 10.62 11.68 -1.25
CA ALA A 184 10.76 10.24 -1.20
C ALA A 184 10.02 9.52 -2.33
N ALA A 185 10.46 8.30 -2.58
CA ALA A 185 9.74 7.33 -3.38
C ALA A 185 9.74 5.98 -2.69
N ILE A 186 8.65 5.24 -2.89
CA ILE A 186 8.51 3.86 -2.49
C ILE A 186 8.68 3.01 -3.74
N LEU A 187 9.58 2.04 -3.71
CA LEU A 187 9.78 1.09 -4.79
C LEU A 187 9.21 -0.28 -4.41
N GLY A 188 8.64 -0.96 -5.41
CA GLY A 188 8.03 -2.26 -5.23
C GLY A 188 7.32 -2.76 -6.47
N CYS A 189 6.28 -3.56 -6.27
CA CYS A 189 5.41 -4.07 -7.33
C CYS A 189 4.06 -4.52 -6.75
N PRO A 190 3.02 -4.60 -7.60
CA PRO A 190 1.75 -5.20 -7.22
C PRO A 190 1.94 -6.66 -6.76
N HIS A 191 1.19 -7.05 -5.74
CA HIS A 191 1.18 -8.45 -5.29
C HIS A 191 0.42 -9.33 -6.28
N GLN A 192 1.06 -10.38 -6.81
CA GLN A 192 0.48 -11.31 -7.78
C GLN A 192 -0.13 -12.58 -7.13
N GLY A 193 0.04 -12.76 -5.81
CA GLY A 193 -0.54 -13.87 -5.07
C GLY A 193 -2.01 -13.66 -4.72
N SER A 194 -2.55 -14.51 -3.83
CA SER A 194 -3.90 -14.35 -3.29
C SER A 194 -4.04 -13.00 -2.59
N CYS A 195 -5.15 -12.30 -2.83
CA CYS A 195 -5.41 -11.05 -2.14
C CYS A 195 -5.60 -11.28 -0.63
N PHE A 196 -5.26 -10.27 0.16
CA PHE A 196 -5.39 -10.33 1.62
C PHE A 196 -6.86 -10.23 2.04
N PRO A 197 -7.22 -10.66 3.26
CA PRO A 197 -8.57 -10.49 3.76
C PRO A 197 -9.02 -9.02 3.66
N GLY A 198 -10.14 -8.79 2.99
CA GLY A 198 -10.65 -7.44 2.68
C GLY A 198 -10.19 -6.85 1.36
N TYR A 199 -9.46 -7.61 0.54
CA TYR A 199 -9.12 -7.25 -0.83
C TYR A 199 -9.47 -8.41 -1.77
N PHE A 200 -9.80 -8.10 -3.02
CA PHE A 200 -10.13 -9.09 -4.05
C PHE A 200 -9.52 -8.69 -5.39
N ARG A 201 -9.30 -9.67 -6.27
CA ARG A 201 -8.90 -9.43 -7.67
C ARG A 201 -9.99 -9.92 -8.61
N VAL A 202 -10.18 -9.20 -9.72
CA VAL A 202 -11.20 -9.53 -10.73
C VAL A 202 -10.72 -10.65 -11.64
N ASN A 203 -9.44 -10.64 -12.01
CA ASN A 203 -8.77 -11.68 -12.80
C ASN A 203 -7.28 -11.72 -12.43
N SER A 204 -6.50 -12.59 -13.08
CA SER A 204 -5.06 -12.76 -12.84
C SER A 204 -4.21 -11.56 -13.22
N GLU A 205 -4.70 -10.70 -14.11
CA GLU A 205 -4.00 -9.51 -14.61
C GLU A 205 -4.32 -8.24 -13.81
N ALA A 206 -5.45 -8.25 -13.09
CA ALA A 206 -5.93 -7.14 -12.28
C ALA A 206 -5.19 -7.06 -10.93
N GLN A 207 -4.98 -5.83 -10.46
CA GLN A 207 -4.45 -5.57 -9.12
C GLN A 207 -5.51 -5.90 -8.05
N CYS A 208 -5.06 -6.21 -6.82
CA CYS A 208 -5.98 -6.37 -5.70
C CYS A 208 -6.67 -5.04 -5.37
N VAL A 209 -8.00 -5.04 -5.40
CA VAL A 209 -8.87 -3.91 -5.08
C VAL A 209 -9.49 -4.12 -3.70
N GLU A 210 -9.67 -3.04 -2.95
CA GLU A 210 -10.31 -3.09 -1.63
C GLU A 210 -11.76 -3.57 -1.74
N ASN A 211 -12.11 -4.61 -0.97
CA ASN A 211 -13.49 -5.03 -0.78
C ASN A 211 -14.15 -4.11 0.26
N MET A 212 -14.79 -3.03 -0.21
CA MET A 212 -15.48 -2.08 0.67
C MET A 212 -16.61 -2.71 1.51
N ALA A 213 -17.13 -3.88 1.09
CA ALA A 213 -18.13 -4.64 1.83
C ALA A 213 -17.53 -5.57 2.90
N TYR A 214 -16.21 -5.75 2.95
CA TYR A 214 -15.57 -6.71 3.85
C TYR A 214 -15.88 -6.43 5.32
N LYS A 215 -16.43 -7.45 6.02
CA LYS A 215 -16.89 -7.37 7.41
C LYS A 215 -17.90 -6.24 7.68
N LYS A 216 -18.61 -5.77 6.65
CA LYS A 216 -19.71 -4.81 6.78
C LYS A 216 -21.04 -5.52 7.00
N GLN A 217 -22.06 -4.77 7.40
CA GLN A 217 -23.40 -5.32 7.52
C GLN A 217 -24.10 -5.27 6.16
N THR A 218 -24.69 -6.41 5.78
CA THR A 218 -25.50 -6.60 4.57
C THR A 218 -26.98 -6.70 4.94
N TRP A 219 -27.83 -6.14 4.08
CA TRP A 219 -29.28 -6.11 4.28
C TRP A 219 -30.00 -6.63 3.04
N THR A 220 -30.98 -7.49 3.24
CA THR A 220 -31.84 -8.06 2.19
C THR A 220 -33.31 -7.85 2.54
N ASN A 221 -34.17 -7.65 1.53
CA ASN A 221 -35.62 -7.60 1.75
C ASN A 221 -36.17 -8.99 2.15
N ASP A 222 -36.75 -9.11 3.35
CA ASP A 222 -37.45 -10.33 3.79
C ASP A 222 -38.93 -10.34 3.36
N ARG A 223 -39.42 -11.51 2.96
CA ARG A 223 -40.80 -11.77 2.52
C ARG A 223 -41.76 -11.92 3.72
N ASN A 224 -41.29 -12.21 4.93
CA ASN A 224 -42.15 -12.68 6.02
C ASN A 224 -42.72 -11.60 6.96
N ARG A 225 -42.65 -10.31 6.61
CA ARG A 225 -43.29 -9.24 7.39
C ARG A 225 -44.68 -8.79 6.91
N ARG A 226 -45.26 -9.43 5.90
CA ARG A 226 -46.55 -9.00 5.30
C ARG A 226 -47.75 -9.90 5.56
N GLN A 227 -47.69 -10.83 6.52
CA GLN A 227 -48.91 -11.48 7.04
C GLN A 227 -49.32 -11.04 8.44
N GLN A 228 -48.63 -10.09 9.09
CA GLN A 228 -49.04 -9.58 10.41
C GLN A 228 -49.43 -8.10 10.49
N GLN A 229 -49.38 -7.32 9.41
CA GLN A 229 -49.91 -5.94 9.43
C GLN A 229 -50.81 -5.70 8.23
N ASN A 230 -52.01 -6.29 8.31
CA ASN A 230 -53.16 -5.63 7.71
C ASN A 230 -53.29 -4.25 8.38
N ASN A 231 -53.41 -3.21 7.55
CA ASN A 231 -53.70 -1.80 7.90
C ASN A 231 -52.50 -0.95 8.37
N ALA A 232 -51.84 -0.27 7.42
CA ALA A 232 -51.47 1.15 7.55
C ALA A 232 -50.77 1.68 6.30
N VAL A 233 -51.22 2.85 5.87
CA VAL A 233 -50.55 3.75 4.93
C VAL A 233 -49.30 4.32 5.61
N GLY A 234 -48.19 4.40 4.87
CA GLY A 234 -47.06 5.28 5.20
C GLY A 234 -45.95 4.69 6.07
N GLU A 235 -44.71 5.04 5.70
CA GLU A 235 -43.44 4.89 6.41
C GLU A 235 -42.82 3.48 6.55
N LEU A 236 -41.73 3.29 5.81
CA LEU A 236 -40.71 2.25 6.02
C LEU A 236 -40.07 2.40 7.41
N LYS A 237 -40.73 1.90 8.46
CA LYS A 237 -40.14 1.76 9.79
C LYS A 237 -39.28 0.49 9.84
N PHE A 238 -37.99 0.66 9.58
CA PHE A 238 -36.95 -0.34 9.83
C PHE A 238 -36.78 -0.57 11.34
N ARG A 239 -37.56 -1.49 11.91
CA ARG A 239 -37.36 -1.99 13.28
C ARG A 239 -37.32 -3.51 13.31
N SER A 240 -36.17 -4.10 13.00
CA SER A 240 -35.57 -5.25 13.72
C SER A 240 -34.32 -5.74 12.99
N ALA A 241 -33.16 -5.45 13.56
CA ALA A 241 -31.84 -5.84 13.08
C ALA A 241 -31.49 -7.28 13.52
N ARG A 242 -32.12 -8.32 12.95
CA ARG A 242 -31.76 -9.70 13.31
C ARG A 242 -31.60 -10.73 12.19
N GLU A 243 -31.77 -10.38 10.93
CA GLU A 243 -31.56 -11.34 9.84
C GLU A 243 -30.64 -10.73 8.77
N THR A 244 -29.34 -10.93 8.98
CA THR A 244 -28.25 -10.65 8.04
C THR A 244 -28.04 -11.90 7.18
N ASN A 245 -28.63 -11.98 5.99
CA ASN A 245 -28.36 -13.10 5.09
C ASN A 245 -27.15 -12.79 4.20
N GLY A 246 -26.07 -13.55 4.43
CA GLY A 246 -24.78 -13.47 3.75
C GLY A 246 -23.75 -12.62 4.51
N ASP A 247 -22.75 -13.27 5.14
CA ASP A 247 -21.63 -12.56 5.78
C ASP A 247 -20.64 -12.11 4.70
N PRO A 248 -20.46 -10.79 4.44
CA PRO A 248 -19.54 -10.32 3.42
C PRO A 248 -18.07 -10.57 3.77
N SER A 249 -17.75 -11.06 4.97
CA SER A 249 -16.44 -11.63 5.28
C SER A 249 -16.14 -12.92 4.48
N LEU A 250 -17.18 -13.60 3.99
CA LEU A 250 -17.13 -14.78 3.13
C LEU A 250 -17.21 -14.40 1.63
N ALA A 251 -17.06 -13.13 1.26
CA ALA A 251 -16.87 -12.76 -0.13
C ALA A 251 -15.46 -13.19 -0.59
N VAL A 252 -15.40 -13.92 -1.70
CA VAL A 252 -14.16 -14.51 -2.24
C VAL A 252 -13.54 -13.63 -3.34
N ASP A 253 -12.27 -13.89 -3.65
CA ASP A 253 -11.63 -13.29 -4.82
C ASP A 253 -12.23 -13.88 -6.11
N GLY A 254 -12.37 -13.06 -7.16
CA GLY A 254 -13.09 -13.40 -8.40
C GLY A 254 -12.41 -14.46 -9.27
N LEU A 255 -11.58 -15.34 -8.69
CA LEU A 255 -10.92 -16.42 -9.40
C LEU A 255 -11.92 -17.53 -9.70
N GLU A 256 -12.38 -17.55 -10.95
CA GLU A 256 -13.39 -18.47 -11.47
C GLU A 256 -13.03 -19.96 -11.31
N GLU A 257 -11.74 -20.29 -11.26
CA GLU A 257 -11.25 -21.67 -11.30
C GLU A 257 -11.02 -22.31 -9.92
N SER A 258 -11.01 -21.54 -8.82
CA SER A 258 -10.70 -22.05 -7.47
C SER A 258 -11.84 -21.91 -6.46
N LEU A 259 -13.08 -21.74 -6.94
CA LEU A 259 -14.25 -21.52 -6.09
C LEU A 259 -14.69 -22.79 -5.39
N ASP A 260 -14.10 -23.01 -4.23
CA ASP A 260 -14.76 -23.77 -3.18
C ASP A 260 -15.99 -22.98 -2.70
N TRP A 261 -17.15 -23.25 -3.31
CA TRP A 261 -18.43 -22.58 -3.04
C TRP A 261 -18.81 -22.59 -1.55
N SER A 262 -18.27 -23.54 -0.77
CA SER A 262 -18.48 -23.59 0.68
C SER A 262 -17.92 -22.38 1.44
N LYS A 263 -17.01 -21.62 0.81
CA LYS A 263 -16.36 -20.44 1.38
C LYS A 263 -16.99 -19.11 0.93
N CYS A 264 -18.03 -19.16 0.09
CA CYS A 264 -18.67 -17.99 -0.49
C CYS A 264 -19.95 -17.61 0.28
N ALA A 265 -20.16 -16.31 0.51
CA ALA A 265 -21.49 -15.81 0.87
C ALA A 265 -22.39 -15.77 -0.38
N THR A 266 -23.39 -16.65 -0.42
CA THR A 266 -24.49 -16.55 -1.39
C THR A 266 -25.51 -15.56 -0.86
N ILE A 267 -25.64 -14.41 -1.52
CA ILE A 267 -26.70 -13.45 -1.25
C ILE A 267 -27.83 -13.70 -2.26
N ASP A 268 -28.85 -14.45 -1.84
CA ASP A 268 -29.98 -14.80 -2.69
C ASP A 268 -31.24 -13.98 -2.34
N ASN A 269 -32.02 -13.65 -3.36
CA ASN A 269 -33.29 -12.94 -3.26
C ASN A 269 -34.39 -13.56 -4.15
N TYR A 270 -34.27 -14.86 -4.43
CA TYR A 270 -35.06 -15.67 -5.37
C TYR A 270 -36.58 -15.49 -5.28
N PHE A 271 -37.12 -15.05 -4.14
CA PHE A 271 -38.57 -15.02 -3.88
C PHE A 271 -39.20 -13.62 -3.79
N VAL A 272 -38.53 -12.56 -4.26
CA VAL A 272 -39.01 -11.18 -4.11
C VAL A 272 -39.24 -10.50 -5.46
N ARG A 273 -40.41 -9.87 -5.64
CA ARG A 273 -40.77 -9.17 -6.90
C ARG A 273 -39.83 -8.02 -7.27
N LYS A 274 -39.15 -7.43 -6.29
CA LYS A 274 -38.15 -6.37 -6.45
C LYS A 274 -37.01 -6.63 -5.46
N PRO A 275 -35.96 -7.36 -5.88
CA PRO A 275 -34.85 -7.64 -4.99
C PRO A 275 -34.08 -6.34 -4.68
N LEU A 276 -33.74 -6.14 -3.41
CA LEU A 276 -32.90 -5.03 -2.95
C LEU A 276 -31.81 -5.59 -2.04
N TRP A 277 -30.57 -5.19 -2.31
CA TRP A 277 -29.40 -5.45 -1.49
C TRP A 277 -28.77 -4.13 -1.10
N MET A 278 -28.42 -4.00 0.17
CA MET A 278 -27.70 -2.83 0.67
C MET A 278 -26.52 -3.29 1.52
N VAL A 279 -25.37 -2.63 1.32
CA VAL A 279 -24.18 -2.80 2.14
C VAL A 279 -23.93 -1.49 2.86
N ASP A 280 -23.85 -1.53 4.18
CA ASP A 280 -23.47 -0.36 4.95
C ASP A 280 -21.94 -0.20 4.95
N LEU A 281 -21.45 0.75 4.14
CA LEU A 281 -20.02 1.09 4.08
C LEU A 281 -19.55 1.81 5.36
N GLY A 282 -20.47 2.27 6.20
CA GLY A 282 -20.25 2.91 7.50
C GLY A 282 -19.95 4.42 7.43
N ARG A 283 -19.39 4.91 6.34
CA ARG A 283 -19.23 6.34 6.04
C ARG A 283 -19.45 6.57 4.55
N GLU A 284 -19.75 7.81 4.17
CA GLU A 284 -19.82 8.20 2.76
C GLU A 284 -18.42 8.05 2.12
N THR A 285 -18.35 7.27 1.04
CA THR A 285 -17.10 6.94 0.35
C THR A 285 -17.35 6.88 -1.15
N ASP A 286 -16.39 7.36 -1.94
CA ASP A 286 -16.41 7.19 -3.39
C ASP A 286 -16.28 5.70 -3.72
N VAL A 287 -17.31 5.16 -4.39
CA VAL A 287 -17.31 3.76 -4.84
C VAL A 287 -16.81 3.71 -6.27
N ALA A 288 -15.64 3.10 -6.46
CA ALA A 288 -15.02 2.99 -7.79
C ALA A 288 -15.78 2.04 -8.75
N GLY A 289 -16.56 1.11 -8.20
CA GLY A 289 -17.38 0.18 -8.99
C GLY A 289 -18.06 -0.87 -8.12
N VAL A 290 -18.97 -1.62 -8.73
CA VAL A 290 -19.67 -2.75 -8.10
C VAL A 290 -19.44 -3.99 -8.96
N MET A 291 -18.96 -5.07 -8.34
CA MET A 291 -18.88 -6.38 -8.99
C MET A 291 -20.11 -7.20 -8.58
N LEU A 292 -20.90 -7.63 -9.57
CA LEU A 292 -22.01 -8.54 -9.38
C LEU A 292 -21.73 -9.81 -10.16
N ARG A 293 -21.72 -10.97 -9.48
CA ARG A 293 -21.67 -12.26 -10.15
C ARG A 293 -22.99 -12.99 -9.91
N THR A 294 -23.76 -13.15 -10.98
CA THR A 294 -25.03 -13.88 -10.94
C THR A 294 -24.77 -15.35 -11.31
N TRP A 295 -25.29 -16.26 -10.51
CA TRP A 295 -25.38 -17.66 -10.90
C TRP A 295 -26.60 -17.82 -11.80
N HIS A 296 -26.38 -18.12 -13.07
CA HIS A 296 -27.44 -18.65 -13.92
C HIS A 296 -27.37 -20.16 -13.79
N GLY A 297 -28.34 -20.74 -13.07
CA GLY A 297 -28.48 -22.19 -13.04
C GLY A 297 -28.53 -22.73 -14.46
N ASN A 298 -27.84 -23.84 -14.70
CA ASN A 298 -27.90 -24.53 -15.98
C ASN A 298 -29.39 -24.78 -16.31
N ASN A 299 -29.90 -24.03 -17.29
CA ASN A 299 -31.18 -24.33 -17.91
C ASN A 299 -31.05 -25.74 -18.48
N LYS A 300 -31.76 -26.69 -17.87
CA LYS A 300 -32.11 -27.95 -18.50
C LYS A 300 -33.05 -27.69 -19.67
#